data_AF-A0A484ZXA6-F1
#
_entry.id   AF-A0A484ZXA6-F1
#
_cell.length_a   1.000
_cell.length_b   1.000
_cell.length_c   1.000
_cell.angle_alpha   90.00
_cell.angle_beta   90.00
_cell.angle_gamma   90.00
#
_symmetry.space_group_name_H-M   'P 1'
#
loop_
_entity.id
_entity.type
_entity.pdbx_description
1 polymer ?
#
loop_
_entity_poly.entity_id
_entity_poly.type
_entity_poly.pdbx_seq_one_letter_code
_entity_poly.pdbx_strand_id
1 'polypeptide(L)'
;MENNTFRFIHTGGDPRSFEEFEAIRTEINKLSHVKQPTVDWQVIETSAIALFEKNGVDLLTACYYTYARVNKNGLAGFVEGCELVAALVGYQWENLWPPQSSARTDSLNWFNARIGSLIRKQTFGNQDIHLLQRAA
;
A
#
# COMPACT_ATOMS: atom_id res chain seq x y z
N MET A 1 -8.25 -28.55 12.29
CA MET A 1 -7.35 -27.40 12.49
C MET A 1 -6.07 -27.74 11.78
N GLU A 2 -5.83 -27.20 10.58
CA GLU A 2 -4.55 -27.39 9.92
C GLU A 2 -4.32 -26.28 8.89
N ASN A 3 -3.28 -25.51 9.19
CA ASN A 3 -2.45 -24.71 8.29
C ASN A 3 -3.14 -23.56 7.57
N ASN A 4 -3.47 -22.54 8.36
CA ASN A 4 -3.43 -21.17 7.87
C ASN A 4 -1.99 -20.91 7.41
N THR A 5 -1.72 -21.13 6.13
CA THR A 5 -0.47 -20.75 5.46
C THR A 5 -0.29 -19.27 5.76
N PHE A 6 0.48 -18.95 6.81
CA PHE A 6 0.94 -17.60 7.05
C PHE A 6 1.60 -17.19 5.75
N ARG A 7 0.93 -16.33 4.97
CA ARG A 7 1.49 -15.72 3.77
C ARG A 7 2.76 -15.04 4.27
N PHE A 8 3.92 -15.68 4.08
CA PHE A 8 5.20 -15.16 4.51
C PHE A 8 5.48 -13.94 3.64
N ILE A 9 5.04 -12.77 4.08
CA ILE A 9 5.44 -11.50 3.50
C ILE A 9 6.87 -11.27 3.99
N HIS A 10 7.81 -11.25 3.06
CA HIS A 10 9.19 -10.89 3.36
C HIS A 10 9.26 -9.38 3.64
N THR A 11 9.44 -9.01 4.92
CA THR A 11 9.62 -7.61 5.32
C THR A 11 11.02 -7.12 4.98
N GLY A 12 11.12 -5.90 4.49
CA GLY A 12 12.38 -5.28 4.09
C GLY A 12 12.95 -4.29 5.09
N GLY A 13 14.18 -3.85 4.81
CA GLY A 13 14.88 -2.81 5.54
C GLY A 13 14.54 -1.41 5.03
N ASP A 14 15.47 -0.47 5.25
CA ASP A 14 15.32 0.92 4.81
C ASP A 14 15.28 1.04 3.27
N PRO A 15 14.17 1.54 2.68
CA PRO A 15 14.01 1.61 1.23
C PRO A 15 14.72 2.83 0.61
N ARG A 16 15.26 3.77 1.40
CA ARG A 16 15.73 5.07 0.92
C ARG A 16 16.96 5.01 0.01
N SER A 17 17.69 3.90 -0.02
CA SER A 17 18.82 3.71 -0.93
C SER A 17 18.43 3.16 -2.31
N PHE A 18 17.15 2.84 -2.54
CA PHE A 18 16.68 2.23 -3.77
C PHE A 18 16.08 3.27 -4.72
N GLU A 19 16.43 3.20 -6.01
CA GLU A 19 15.92 4.12 -7.03
C GLU A 19 14.39 4.02 -7.18
N GLU A 20 13.82 2.83 -6.94
CA GLU A 20 12.39 2.60 -6.95
C GLU A 20 11.67 3.44 -5.90
N PHE A 21 12.25 3.58 -4.71
CA PHE A 21 11.65 4.36 -3.65
C PHE A 21 11.62 5.85 -4.01
N GLU A 22 12.69 6.36 -4.63
CA GLU A 22 12.73 7.75 -5.12
C GLU A 22 11.75 7.99 -6.27
N ALA A 23 11.58 7.02 -7.18
CA ALA A 23 10.56 7.09 -8.22
C ALA A 23 9.14 7.16 -7.62
N ILE A 24 8.83 6.32 -6.63
CA ILE A 24 7.56 6.35 -5.91
C ILE A 24 7.35 7.70 -5.22
N ARG A 25 8.36 8.19 -4.49
CA ARG A 25 8.28 9.49 -3.79
C ARG A 25 8.04 10.64 -4.75
N THR A 26 8.71 10.62 -5.90
CA THR A 26 8.54 11.65 -6.94
C THR A 26 7.08 11.75 -7.38
N GLU A 27 6.44 10.62 -7.63
CA GLU A 27 5.02 10.57 -8.01
C GLU A 27 4.09 10.93 -6.84
N ILE A 28 4.34 10.43 -5.63
CA ILE A 28 3.53 10.73 -4.44
C ILE A 28 3.58 12.22 -4.09
N ASN A 29 4.74 12.88 -4.24
CA ASN A 29 4.90 14.30 -3.93
C ASN A 29 4.07 15.21 -4.84
N LYS A 30 3.69 14.75 -6.04
CA LYS A 30 2.80 15.49 -6.95
C LYS A 30 1.42 15.76 -6.32
N LEU A 31 0.95 14.91 -5.41
CA LEU A 31 -0.33 15.07 -4.70
C LEU A 31 -0.43 16.35 -3.88
N SER A 32 0.70 16.84 -3.38
CA SER A 32 0.77 18.05 -2.56
C SER A 32 1.32 19.26 -3.35
N HIS A 33 1.61 19.09 -4.63
CA HIS A 33 2.26 20.10 -5.43
C HIS A 33 1.25 21.16 -5.91
N VAL A 34 1.60 22.45 -5.77
CA VAL A 34 0.71 23.58 -6.08
C VAL A 34 0.19 23.55 -7.52
N LYS A 35 1.05 23.15 -8.47
CA LYS A 35 0.67 23.02 -9.90
C LYS A 35 -0.15 21.76 -10.23
N GLN A 36 -0.40 20.88 -9.25
CA GLN A 36 -1.16 19.62 -9.38
C GLN A 36 -0.82 18.82 -10.66
N PRO A 37 0.46 18.49 -10.91
CA PRO A 37 0.81 17.65 -12.06
C PRO A 37 0.14 16.29 -11.91
N THR A 38 -0.24 15.70 -13.06
CA THR A 38 -0.83 14.36 -13.09
C THR A 38 0.13 13.33 -12.48
N VAL A 39 -0.40 12.53 -11.57
CA VAL A 39 0.31 11.41 -10.95
C VAL A 39 0.31 10.22 -11.91
N ASP A 40 1.46 9.59 -12.11
CA ASP A 40 1.56 8.32 -12.79
C ASP A 40 1.45 7.17 -11.78
N TRP A 41 0.24 6.62 -11.67
CA TRP A 41 -0.04 5.50 -10.77
C TRP A 41 0.64 4.20 -11.22
N GLN A 42 0.92 4.05 -12.52
CA GLN A 42 1.60 2.86 -13.03
C GLN A 42 3.04 2.82 -12.54
N VAL A 43 3.73 3.97 -12.55
CA VAL A 43 5.09 4.11 -12.01
C VAL A 43 5.14 3.74 -10.53
N ILE A 44 4.21 4.24 -9.71
CA ILE A 44 4.17 3.89 -8.28
C ILE A 44 4.00 2.38 -8.10
N GLU A 45 3.08 1.76 -8.83
CA GLU A 45 2.81 0.34 -8.71
C GLU A 45 4.02 -0.53 -9.12
N THR A 46 4.61 -0.28 -10.30
CA THR A 46 5.72 -1.10 -10.80
C THR A 46 6.98 -0.91 -9.97
N SER A 47 7.27 0.33 -9.55
CA SER A 47 8.43 0.60 -8.70
C SER A 47 8.25 -0.04 -7.32
N ALA A 48 7.04 -0.02 -6.75
CA ALA A 48 6.80 -0.68 -5.46
C ALA A 48 6.97 -2.21 -5.56
N ILE A 49 6.49 -2.84 -6.63
CA ILE A 49 6.70 -4.28 -6.86
C ILE A 49 8.19 -4.60 -6.97
N ALA A 50 8.94 -3.85 -7.79
CA ALA A 50 10.39 -4.04 -7.93
C ALA A 50 11.13 -3.80 -6.60
N LEU A 51 10.71 -2.81 -5.80
CA LEU A 51 11.27 -2.56 -4.48
C LEU A 51 10.99 -3.71 -3.51
N PHE A 52 9.77 -4.26 -3.51
CA PHE A 52 9.43 -5.41 -2.68
C PHE A 52 10.27 -6.65 -3.02
N GLU A 53 10.58 -6.87 -4.29
CA GLU A 53 11.45 -7.95 -4.74
C GLU A 53 12.91 -7.74 -4.30
N LYS A 54 13.42 -6.51 -4.35
CA LYS A 54 14.83 -6.18 -4.05
C LYS A 54 15.13 -6.02 -2.56
N ASN A 55 14.25 -5.36 -1.83
CA ASN A 55 14.45 -4.97 -0.44
C ASN A 55 13.56 -5.76 0.53
N GLY A 56 12.42 -6.27 0.07
CA GLY A 56 11.31 -6.68 0.92
C GLY A 56 10.31 -5.54 1.16
N VAL A 57 9.19 -5.88 1.79
CA VAL A 57 8.06 -4.97 2.00
C VAL A 57 8.27 -4.10 3.25
N ASP A 58 8.17 -2.78 3.08
CA ASP A 58 8.04 -1.82 4.18
C ASP A 58 6.62 -1.21 4.22
N LEU A 59 6.23 -0.67 5.38
CA LEU A 59 4.86 -0.24 5.60
C LEU A 59 4.46 0.99 4.76
N LEU A 60 5.37 1.95 4.59
CA LEU A 60 5.07 3.18 3.87
C LEU A 60 4.90 2.92 2.38
N THR A 61 5.81 2.13 1.79
CA THR A 61 5.71 1.70 0.40
C THR A 61 4.46 0.85 0.16
N ALA A 62 4.08 -0.05 1.09
CA ALA A 62 2.83 -0.79 1.00
C ALA A 62 1.58 0.11 0.98
N CYS A 63 1.57 1.19 1.78
CA CYS A 63 0.52 2.21 1.73
C CYS A 63 0.48 2.94 0.37
N TYR A 64 1.63 3.32 -0.18
CA TYR A 64 1.73 3.97 -1.49
C TYR A 64 1.28 3.06 -2.63
N TYR A 65 1.74 1.80 -2.61
CA TYR A 65 1.31 0.77 -3.54
C TYR A 65 -0.20 0.59 -3.52
N THR A 66 -0.78 0.42 -2.33
CA THR A 66 -2.23 0.27 -2.17
C THR A 66 -2.97 1.47 -2.73
N TYR A 67 -2.52 2.68 -2.41
CA TYR A 67 -3.14 3.90 -2.91
C TYR A 67 -3.09 3.99 -4.45
N ALA A 68 -2.00 3.56 -5.08
CA ALA A 68 -1.90 3.47 -6.54
C ALA A 68 -2.85 2.40 -7.11
N ARG A 69 -2.91 1.21 -6.51
CA ARG A 69 -3.83 0.13 -6.91
C ARG A 69 -5.29 0.58 -6.90
N VAL A 70 -5.71 1.35 -5.89
CA VAL A 70 -7.09 1.86 -5.83
C VAL A 70 -7.37 2.85 -6.96
N ASN A 71 -6.42 3.72 -7.30
CA ASN A 71 -6.60 4.65 -8.42
C ASN A 71 -6.69 3.92 -9.78
N LYS A 72 -6.00 2.78 -9.93
CA LYS A 72 -5.98 2.03 -11.19
C LYS A 72 -7.11 1.00 -11.31
N ASN A 73 -7.44 0.33 -10.22
CA ASN A 73 -8.28 -0.87 -10.21
C ASN A 73 -9.51 -0.73 -9.30
N GLY A 74 -9.76 0.47 -8.77
CA GLY A 74 -10.92 0.74 -7.92
C GLY A 74 -10.99 -0.18 -6.71
N LEU A 75 -12.15 -0.78 -6.49
CA LEU A 75 -12.42 -1.66 -5.35
C LEU A 75 -11.50 -2.88 -5.28
N ALA A 76 -11.18 -3.52 -6.41
CA ALA A 76 -10.29 -4.68 -6.42
C ALA A 76 -8.90 -4.30 -5.87
N GLY A 77 -8.37 -3.16 -6.32
CA GLY A 77 -7.09 -2.64 -5.83
C GLY A 77 -7.12 -2.25 -4.36
N PHE A 78 -8.28 -1.77 -3.87
CA PHE A 78 -8.46 -1.47 -2.44
C PHE A 78 -8.41 -2.73 -1.59
N VAL A 79 -9.16 -3.76 -1.96
CA VAL A 79 -9.23 -5.02 -1.21
C VAL A 79 -7.87 -5.69 -1.14
N GLU A 80 -7.17 -5.83 -2.28
CA GLU A 80 -5.84 -6.46 -2.32
C GLU A 80 -4.81 -5.70 -1.49
N GLY A 81 -4.82 -4.36 -1.55
CA GLY A 81 -3.91 -3.56 -0.75
C GLY A 81 -4.27 -3.57 0.74
N CYS A 82 -5.56 -3.63 1.10
CA CYS A 82 -5.99 -3.84 2.48
C CYS A 82 -5.56 -5.21 3.02
N GLU A 83 -5.64 -6.29 2.23
CA GLU A 83 -5.10 -7.60 2.62
C GLU A 83 -3.60 -7.50 2.91
N LEU A 84 -2.83 -6.83 2.05
CA LEU A 84 -1.40 -6.62 2.23
C LEU A 84 -1.12 -5.84 3.53
N VAL A 85 -1.73 -4.66 3.70
CA VAL A 85 -1.50 -3.80 4.88
C VAL A 85 -1.97 -4.50 6.16
N ALA A 86 -3.11 -5.19 6.13
CA ALA A 86 -3.61 -5.96 7.28
C ALA A 86 -2.66 -7.11 7.65
N ALA A 87 -2.11 -7.82 6.67
CA ALA A 87 -1.13 -8.87 6.94
C ALA A 87 0.17 -8.32 7.53
N LEU A 88 0.66 -7.18 7.04
CA LEU A 88 1.82 -6.49 7.61
C LEU A 88 1.58 -6.06 9.06
N VAL A 89 0.46 -5.39 9.34
CA VAL A 89 0.14 -4.89 10.68
C VAL A 89 -0.20 -6.02 11.65
N GLY A 90 -0.97 -7.02 11.20
CA GLY A 90 -1.44 -8.10 12.06
C GLY A 90 -0.38 -9.14 12.40
N TYR A 91 0.61 -9.36 11.51
CA TYR A 91 1.58 -10.46 11.68
C TYR A 91 3.04 -10.03 11.68
N GLN A 92 3.37 -8.84 11.15
CA GLN A 92 4.75 -8.42 10.95
C GLN A 92 5.10 -7.11 11.66
N TRP A 93 4.23 -6.60 12.53
CA TRP A 93 4.38 -5.27 13.14
C TRP A 93 5.79 -4.99 13.64
N GLU A 94 6.37 -5.88 14.45
CA GLU A 94 7.71 -5.71 15.05
C GLU A 94 8.86 -5.78 14.05
N ASN A 95 8.65 -6.36 12.87
CA ASN A 95 9.67 -6.52 11.82
C ASN A 95 9.62 -5.42 10.75
N LEU A 96 8.59 -4.58 10.78
CA LEU A 96 8.37 -3.55 9.77
C LEU A 96 9.39 -2.40 9.87
N TRP A 97 9.92 -2.01 8.72
CA TRP A 97 10.42 -0.65 8.55
C TRP A 97 9.25 0.32 8.30
N PRO A 98 9.25 1.55 8.86
CA PRO A 98 10.27 2.11 9.77
C PRO A 98 10.29 1.47 11.17
N PRO A 99 11.46 1.38 11.83
CA PRO A 99 11.56 0.71 13.13
C PRO A 99 10.79 1.45 14.23
N GLN A 100 10.67 2.78 14.16
CA GLN A 100 9.91 3.56 15.14
C GLN A 100 8.40 3.34 14.97
N SER A 101 7.73 2.90 16.03
CA SER A 101 6.27 2.68 16.04
C SER A 101 5.49 3.94 15.67
N SER A 102 5.96 5.13 16.07
CA SER A 102 5.32 6.40 15.71
C SER A 102 5.35 6.66 14.20
N ALA A 103 6.49 6.38 13.55
CA ALA A 103 6.62 6.52 12.10
C ALA A 103 5.75 5.49 11.34
N ARG A 104 5.56 4.28 11.90
CA ARG A 104 4.60 3.30 11.37
C ARG A 104 3.17 3.82 11.47
N THR A 105 2.78 4.40 12.61
CA THR A 105 1.45 5.02 12.76
C THR A 105 1.27 6.22 11.83
N ASP A 106 2.32 7.02 11.58
CA ASP A 106 2.26 8.14 10.62
C ASP A 106 2.04 7.66 9.19
N SER A 107 2.62 6.51 8.82
CA SER A 107 2.40 5.88 7.51
C SER A 107 0.94 5.44 7.33
N LEU A 108 0.33 4.88 8.38
CA LEU A 108 -1.10 4.51 8.39
C LEU A 108 -2.00 5.76 8.39
N ASN A 109 -1.63 6.81 9.11
CA ASN A 109 -2.37 8.08 9.12
C ASN A 109 -2.33 8.75 7.74
N TRP A 110 -1.17 8.77 7.07
CA TRP A 110 -1.04 9.26 5.71
C TRP A 110 -1.99 8.53 4.76
N PHE A 111 -2.09 7.20 4.91
CA PHE A 111 -2.96 6.34 4.10
C PHE A 111 -4.44 6.62 4.39
N ASN A 112 -4.84 6.59 5.66
CA ASN A 112 -6.21 6.86 6.10
C ASN A 112 -6.74 8.22 5.59
N ALA A 113 -5.92 9.26 5.71
CA ALA A 113 -6.28 10.62 5.29
C ALA A 113 -6.61 10.73 3.79
N ARG A 114 -6.09 9.82 2.96
CA ARG A 114 -6.23 9.89 1.49
C ARG A 114 -7.18 8.85 0.94
N ILE A 115 -7.08 7.61 1.41
CA ILE A 115 -7.80 6.48 0.84
C ILE A 115 -9.32 6.65 0.92
N GLY A 116 -9.83 7.23 2.01
CA GLY A 116 -11.26 7.44 2.21
C GLY A 116 -11.91 8.27 1.10
N SER A 117 -11.17 9.22 0.49
CA SER A 117 -11.68 10.02 -0.62
C SER A 117 -11.87 9.23 -1.91
N LEU A 118 -11.07 8.18 -2.13
CA LEU A 118 -11.18 7.29 -3.28
C LEU A 118 -12.29 6.26 -3.08
N ILE A 119 -12.41 5.72 -1.87
CA ILE A 119 -13.44 4.72 -1.53
C ILE A 119 -14.83 5.31 -1.60
N ARG A 120 -15.02 6.57 -1.17
CA ARG A 120 -16.30 7.28 -1.34
C ARG A 120 -16.75 7.43 -2.79
N LYS A 121 -15.85 7.27 -3.77
CA LYS A 121 -16.19 7.30 -5.21
C LYS A 121 -16.53 5.93 -5.78
N GLN A 122 -16.32 4.85 -5.03
CA GLN A 122 -16.63 3.50 -5.50
C GLN A 122 -18.12 3.20 -5.26
N THR A 123 -18.75 2.47 -6.18
CA THR A 123 -20.08 1.90 -5.99
C THR A 123 -19.96 0.41 -5.74
N PHE A 124 -20.64 -0.08 -4.70
CA PHE A 124 -20.64 -1.50 -4.33
C PHE A 124 -21.89 -2.18 -4.91
N GLY A 125 -21.71 -3.31 -5.59
CA GLY A 125 -22.80 -4.12 -6.10
C GLY A 125 -22.66 -5.61 -5.75
N ASN A 126 -23.68 -6.39 -6.11
CA ASN A 126 -23.69 -7.84 -5.84
C ASN A 126 -22.52 -8.57 -6.51
N GLN A 127 -22.06 -8.10 -7.67
CA GLN A 127 -20.88 -8.67 -8.33
C GLN A 127 -19.60 -8.54 -7.49
N ASP A 128 -19.54 -7.58 -6.55
CA ASP A 128 -18.36 -7.28 -5.75
C ASP A 128 -18.33 -8.04 -4.42
N ILE A 129 -19.37 -8.81 -4.09
CA ILE A 129 -19.47 -9.54 -2.81
C ILE A 129 -18.23 -10.40 -2.55
N HIS A 130 -17.72 -11.06 -3.59
CA HIS A 130 -16.51 -11.90 -3.48
C HIS A 130 -15.26 -11.09 -3.09
N LEU A 131 -15.14 -9.82 -3.51
CA LEU A 131 -14.05 -8.94 -3.09
C LEU A 131 -14.27 -8.47 -1.64
N LEU A 132 -15.49 -8.11 -1.29
CA LEU A 132 -15.83 -7.63 0.06
C LEU A 132 -15.61 -8.70 1.13
N GLN A 133 -15.86 -9.97 0.82
CA GLN A 133 -15.67 -11.09 1.74
C GLN A 133 -14.20 -11.47 1.97
N ARG A 134 -13.28 -11.05 1.10
CA ARG A 134 -11.86 -11.37 1.24
C ARG A 134 -11.14 -10.53 2.31
N ALA A 135 -11.69 -9.36 2.63
CA ALA A 135 -11.12 -8.44 3.62
C ALA A 135 -11.67 -8.68 5.05
N ALA A 136 -12.42 -9.77 5.28
CA ALA A 136 -13.10 -10.11 6.54
C ALA A 136 -12.38 -11.22 7.32
#